data_AF-A0A6P4HMF7-F1
#
_entry.id   AF-A0A6P4HMF7-F1
#
_cell.length_a   1.000
_cell.length_b   1.000
_cell.length_c   1.000
_cell.angle_alpha   90.00
_cell.angle_beta   90.00
_cell.angle_gamma   90.00
#
_symmetry.space_group_name_H-M   'P 1'
#
loop_
_entity.id
_entity.type
_entity.pdbx_description
1 polymer ?
#
loop_
_entity_poly.entity_id
_entity_poly.type
_entity_poly.pdbx_seq_one_letter_code
_entity_poly.pdbx_strand_id
1 'polypeptide(L)'
;MGFPYRILLSLLLLSSQALADLASDAQMLEKCLRELSTKDTISGDLQKLERYHLWTSEELPCLMRCLASEKSWFDIEANQWKLKRIAEDLGPDVYNYCRFELRRQASDGCTFAYRGFRCLKQAELHAGTSLSTLLLCGRQLNATNVELLQYSKLKSEEPIPCLFQCFADAMGLYNLTTGDWRLSNWQQAFGPTRNGDQPNAPGFSGCRLSQTQREQAANKCAWMYQEYKCWERINGHDLVPQGQDAS
;
A
#
# COMPACT_ATOMS: atom_id res chain seq x y z
N MET A 1 -1.58 46.44 7.06
CA MET A 1 -0.44 45.56 7.43
C MET A 1 -0.98 44.45 8.33
N GLY A 2 -1.26 43.26 7.82
CA GLY A 2 -1.88 42.17 8.61
C GLY A 2 -1.55 40.75 8.11
N PHE A 3 -0.70 40.66 7.09
CA PHE A 3 -0.29 39.39 6.47
C PHE A 3 0.77 38.58 7.24
N PRO A 4 1.80 39.17 7.89
CA PRO A 4 2.84 38.36 8.51
C PRO A 4 2.35 37.67 9.80
N TYR A 5 1.41 38.26 10.52
CA TYR A 5 0.92 37.72 11.79
C TYR A 5 0.10 36.44 11.61
N ARG A 6 -0.74 36.36 10.56
CA ARG A 6 -1.51 35.14 10.26
C ARG A 6 -0.62 33.98 9.84
N ILE A 7 0.43 34.24 9.08
CA ILE A 7 1.41 33.22 8.67
C ILE A 7 2.21 32.75 9.88
N LEU A 8 2.66 33.66 10.75
CA LEU A 8 3.39 33.33 11.97
C LEU A 8 2.53 32.49 12.94
N LEU A 9 1.25 32.85 13.11
CA LEU A 9 0.31 32.12 13.97
C LEU A 9 0.05 30.71 13.43
N SER A 10 -0.15 30.56 12.11
CA SER A 10 -0.35 29.25 11.48
C SER A 10 0.89 28.36 11.61
N LEU A 11 2.10 28.92 11.44
CA LEU A 11 3.35 28.18 11.62
C LEU A 11 3.55 27.71 13.08
N LEU A 12 3.21 28.57 14.05
CA LEU A 12 3.26 28.22 15.48
C LEU A 12 2.23 27.15 15.87
N LEU A 13 1.05 27.17 15.25
CA LEU A 13 0.00 26.16 15.48
C LEU A 13 0.41 24.80 14.89
N LEU A 14 0.96 24.79 13.67
CA LEU A 14 1.45 23.57 13.02
C LEU A 14 2.62 22.93 13.78
N SER A 15 3.56 23.74 14.28
CA SER A 15 4.67 23.22 15.08
C SER A 15 4.21 22.68 16.43
N SER A 16 3.23 23.31 17.07
CA SER A 16 2.65 22.84 18.33
C SER A 16 1.92 21.50 18.19
N GLN A 17 1.18 21.32 17.09
CA GLN A 17 0.52 20.05 16.78
C GLN A 17 1.53 18.93 16.53
N ALA A 18 2.56 19.19 15.71
CA ALA A 18 3.60 18.20 15.44
C ALA A 18 4.35 17.76 16.71
N LEU A 19 4.61 18.68 17.65
CA LEU A 19 5.23 18.35 18.94
C LEU A 19 4.30 17.53 19.85
N ALA A 20 3.01 17.84 19.88
CA ALA A 20 2.03 17.08 20.64
C ALA A 20 1.85 15.66 20.08
N ASP A 21 1.82 15.51 18.76
CA ASP A 21 1.74 14.21 18.09
C ASP A 21 2.98 13.36 18.38
N LEU A 22 4.18 13.95 18.31
CA LEU A 22 5.43 13.25 18.69
C LEU A 22 5.43 12.81 20.15
N ALA A 23 4.96 13.67 21.06
CA ALA A 23 4.88 13.35 22.48
C ALA A 23 3.89 12.20 22.75
N SER A 24 2.75 12.20 22.05
CA SER A 24 1.75 11.13 22.12
C SER A 24 2.31 9.80 21.58
N ASP A 25 2.98 9.81 20.42
CA ASP A 25 3.59 8.62 19.84
C ASP A 25 4.72 8.07 20.73
N ALA A 26 5.52 8.94 21.36
CA ALA A 26 6.56 8.53 22.31
C ALA A 26 5.96 7.87 23.57
N GLN A 27 4.88 8.42 24.13
CA GLN A 27 4.18 7.82 25.27
C GLN A 27 3.58 6.45 24.93
N MET A 28 2.99 6.32 23.74
CA MET A 28 2.45 5.06 23.25
C MET A 28 3.54 3.99 23.11
N LEU A 29 4.67 4.37 22.52
CA LEU A 29 5.82 3.48 22.37
C LEU A 29 6.37 3.02 23.72
N GLU A 30 6.54 3.96 24.67
CA GLU A 30 6.99 3.64 26.01
C GLU A 30 6.03 2.67 26.73
N LYS A 31 4.71 2.91 26.61
CA LYS A 31 3.68 2.03 27.17
C LYS A 31 3.82 0.61 26.62
N CYS A 32 3.89 0.45 25.30
CA CYS A 32 3.97 -0.86 24.67
C CYS A 32 5.29 -1.59 24.97
N LEU A 33 6.40 -0.86 25.08
CA LEU A 33 7.68 -1.45 25.49
C LEU A 33 7.62 -1.98 26.92
N ARG A 34 6.97 -1.26 27.84
CA ARG A 34 6.79 -1.67 29.24
C ARG A 34 6.01 -2.97 29.40
N GLU A 35 5.17 -3.34 28.42
CA GLU A 35 4.43 -4.62 28.43
C GLU A 35 5.30 -5.82 28.01
N LEU A 36 6.41 -5.57 27.31
CA LEU A 36 7.31 -6.60 26.78
C LEU A 36 8.65 -6.66 27.53
N SER A 37 8.91 -5.69 28.38
CA SER A 37 10.17 -5.44 29.07
C SER A 37 9.97 -5.41 30.59
N THR A 38 11.03 -5.65 31.36
CA THR A 38 11.01 -5.43 32.81
C THR A 38 11.48 -4.01 33.13
N LYS A 39 11.08 -3.47 34.30
CA LYS A 39 11.46 -2.09 34.70
C LYS A 39 12.97 -1.84 34.69
N ASP A 40 13.77 -2.89 34.88
CA ASP A 40 15.23 -2.81 34.94
C ASP A 40 15.89 -2.75 33.55
N THR A 41 15.17 -3.05 32.46
CA THR A 41 15.73 -3.13 31.10
C THR A 41 15.17 -2.11 30.10
N ILE A 42 14.12 -1.35 30.43
CA ILE A 42 13.46 -0.36 29.54
C ILE A 42 14.42 0.59 28.82
N SER A 43 15.40 1.17 29.52
CA SER A 43 16.36 2.08 28.89
C SER A 43 17.26 1.37 27.87
N GLY A 44 17.59 0.11 28.13
CA GLY A 44 18.33 -0.76 27.20
C GLY A 44 17.46 -1.24 26.03
N ASP A 45 16.17 -1.50 26.27
CA ASP A 45 15.22 -1.93 25.26
C ASP A 45 14.78 -0.78 24.33
N LEU A 46 14.73 0.45 24.85
CA LEU A 46 14.62 1.67 24.04
C LEU A 46 15.83 1.82 23.10
N GLN A 47 17.05 1.55 23.57
CA GLN A 47 18.23 1.50 22.70
C GLN A 47 18.20 0.31 21.70
N LYS A 48 17.49 -0.79 22.01
CA LYS A 48 17.27 -1.88 21.05
C LYS A 48 16.40 -1.42 19.87
N LEU A 49 15.49 -0.46 20.02
CA LEU A 49 14.69 0.06 18.88
C LEU A 49 15.57 0.62 17.76
N GLU A 50 16.72 1.21 18.10
CA GLU A 50 17.71 1.71 17.14
C GLU A 50 18.48 0.56 16.46
N ARG A 51 18.42 -0.65 17.01
CA ARG A 51 19.18 -1.84 16.59
C ARG A 51 18.25 -3.01 16.31
N TYR A 52 17.47 -2.89 15.22
CA TYR A 52 16.49 -3.90 14.78
C TYR A 52 17.00 -5.36 14.74
N HIS A 53 18.30 -5.58 14.52
CA HIS A 53 18.93 -6.91 14.49
C HIS A 53 19.04 -7.60 15.86
N LEU A 54 18.81 -6.87 16.97
CA LEU A 54 18.89 -7.39 18.34
C LEU A 54 17.52 -7.86 18.89
N TRP A 55 16.44 -7.68 18.13
CA TRP A 55 15.10 -8.12 18.53
C TRP A 55 14.93 -9.60 18.23
N THR A 56 14.34 -10.33 19.17
CA THR A 56 13.91 -11.71 18.90
C THR A 56 12.79 -11.74 17.87
N SER A 57 12.54 -12.92 17.31
CA SER A 57 11.42 -13.17 16.38
C SER A 57 10.04 -12.98 17.01
N GLU A 58 9.94 -12.80 18.33
CA GLU A 58 8.67 -12.67 19.07
C GLU A 58 8.45 -11.26 19.65
N GLU A 59 9.49 -10.64 20.23
CA GLU A 59 9.38 -9.31 20.87
C GLU A 59 8.93 -8.22 19.89
N LEU A 60 9.53 -8.16 18.69
CA LEU A 60 9.21 -7.12 17.71
C LEU A 60 7.78 -7.27 17.16
N PRO A 61 7.32 -8.48 16.77
CA PRO A 61 5.94 -8.67 16.39
C PRO A 61 4.91 -8.28 17.46
N CYS A 62 5.16 -8.62 18.73
CA CYS A 62 4.24 -8.26 19.80
C CYS A 62 4.26 -6.77 20.14
N LEU A 63 5.40 -6.09 19.98
CA LEU A 63 5.47 -4.62 20.07
C LEU A 63 4.58 -3.98 19.01
N MET A 64 4.67 -4.44 17.76
CA MET A 64 3.83 -3.94 16.67
C MET A 64 2.34 -4.23 16.94
N ARG A 65 2.00 -5.37 17.54
CA ARG A 65 0.62 -5.64 17.96
C ARG A 65 0.10 -4.61 18.96
N CYS A 66 0.87 -4.30 19.99
CA CYS A 66 0.47 -3.29 20.97
C CYS A 66 0.31 -1.91 20.33
N LEU A 67 1.29 -1.46 19.54
CA LEU A 67 1.23 -0.17 18.85
C LEU A 67 -0.01 -0.05 17.94
N ALA A 68 -0.39 -1.14 17.26
CA ALA A 68 -1.56 -1.15 16.39
C ALA A 68 -2.84 -1.03 17.20
N SER A 69 -2.87 -1.63 18.38
CA SER A 69 -4.01 -1.57 19.28
C SER A 69 -4.18 -0.18 19.89
N GLU A 70 -3.09 0.46 20.30
CA GLU A 70 -3.11 1.83 20.80
C GLU A 70 -3.57 2.84 19.74
N LYS A 71 -3.20 2.63 18.47
CA LYS A 71 -3.74 3.40 17.33
C LYS A 71 -5.18 3.00 16.96
N SER A 72 -5.81 2.08 17.69
CA SER A 72 -7.13 1.53 17.39
C SER A 72 -7.24 0.88 16.00
N TRP A 73 -6.11 0.46 15.42
CA TRP A 73 -6.04 -0.24 14.14
C TRP A 73 -6.17 -1.75 14.31
N PHE A 74 -5.83 -2.30 15.46
CA PHE A 74 -5.88 -3.74 15.72
C PHE A 74 -6.69 -4.06 16.99
N ASP A 75 -7.60 -5.02 16.85
CA ASP A 75 -8.35 -5.61 17.94
C ASP A 75 -7.60 -6.84 18.47
N ILE A 76 -7.05 -6.73 19.68
CA ILE A 76 -6.27 -7.82 20.29
C ILE A 76 -7.18 -9.02 20.60
N GLU A 77 -8.38 -8.78 21.14
CA GLU A 77 -9.31 -9.83 21.54
C GLU A 77 -9.87 -10.59 20.34
N ALA A 78 -10.25 -9.85 19.28
CA ALA A 78 -10.74 -10.46 18.05
C ALA A 78 -9.61 -10.97 17.14
N ASN A 79 -8.35 -10.64 17.44
CA ASN A 79 -7.18 -10.90 16.60
C ASN A 79 -7.40 -10.43 15.15
N GLN A 80 -7.80 -9.16 14.99
CA GLN A 80 -8.27 -8.61 13.72
C GLN A 80 -7.89 -7.14 13.51
N TRP A 81 -7.57 -6.79 12.26
CA TRP A 81 -7.40 -5.40 11.85
C TRP A 81 -8.76 -4.68 11.69
N LYS A 82 -8.87 -3.48 12.24
CA LYS A 82 -10.00 -2.56 12.10
C LYS A 82 -9.88 -1.79 10.78
N LEU A 83 -10.18 -2.48 9.69
CA LEU A 83 -9.96 -2.03 8.31
C LEU A 83 -10.52 -0.64 7.99
N LYS A 84 -11.74 -0.34 8.47
CA LYS A 84 -12.38 0.97 8.29
C LYS A 84 -11.54 2.08 8.94
N ARG A 85 -11.05 1.83 10.15
CA ARG A 85 -10.23 2.80 10.89
C ARG A 85 -8.91 3.08 10.19
N ILE A 86 -8.26 2.04 9.66
CA ILE A 86 -7.03 2.17 8.88
C ILE A 86 -7.26 3.04 7.62
N ALA A 87 -8.36 2.80 6.90
CA ALA A 87 -8.69 3.58 5.71
C ALA A 87 -9.03 5.05 6.05
N GLU A 88 -9.64 5.30 7.21
CA GLU A 88 -9.93 6.66 7.70
C GLU A 88 -8.66 7.40 8.12
N ASP A 89 -7.77 6.75 8.86
CA ASP A 89 -6.56 7.38 9.42
C ASP A 89 -5.42 7.52 8.41
N LEU A 90 -5.22 6.52 7.53
CA LEU A 90 -4.10 6.47 6.57
C LEU A 90 -4.52 6.74 5.11
N GLY A 91 -5.83 6.82 4.86
CA GLY A 91 -6.38 7.02 3.54
C GLY A 91 -6.59 5.73 2.73
N PRO A 92 -7.38 5.81 1.65
CA PRO A 92 -7.81 4.65 0.87
C PRO A 92 -6.64 3.99 0.11
N ASP A 93 -5.63 4.73 -0.31
CA ASP A 93 -4.52 4.19 -1.12
C ASP A 93 -3.62 3.26 -0.30
N VAL A 94 -3.26 3.68 0.92
CA VAL A 94 -2.49 2.85 1.87
C VAL A 94 -3.29 1.60 2.26
N TYR A 95 -4.58 1.76 2.54
CA TYR A 95 -5.46 0.63 2.84
C TYR A 95 -5.56 -0.34 1.65
N ASN A 96 -5.78 0.15 0.43
CA ASN A 96 -5.92 -0.68 -0.75
C ASN A 96 -4.63 -1.45 -1.07
N TYR A 97 -3.47 -0.81 -0.89
CA TYR A 97 -2.16 -1.44 -1.02
C TYR A 97 -2.01 -2.66 -0.10
N CYS A 98 -2.48 -2.57 1.14
CA CYS A 98 -2.34 -3.64 2.15
C CYS A 98 -3.58 -4.52 2.31
N ARG A 99 -4.59 -4.34 1.48
CA ARG A 99 -5.95 -4.90 1.66
C ARG A 99 -5.96 -6.40 1.96
N PHE A 100 -5.08 -7.15 1.30
CA PHE A 100 -4.97 -8.60 1.48
C PHE A 100 -4.18 -9.00 2.71
N GLU A 101 -3.06 -8.34 2.96
CA GLU A 101 -2.22 -8.66 4.11
C GLU A 101 -2.97 -8.41 5.42
N LEU A 102 -3.76 -7.32 5.48
CA LEU A 102 -4.61 -6.98 6.63
C LEU A 102 -5.78 -7.97 6.85
N ARG A 103 -6.14 -8.77 5.85
CA ARG A 103 -7.20 -9.80 5.94
C ARG A 103 -6.66 -11.21 6.11
N ARG A 104 -5.37 -11.44 5.86
CA ARG A 104 -4.74 -12.76 5.94
C ARG A 104 -4.45 -13.10 7.40
N GLN A 105 -5.51 -13.44 8.13
CA GLN A 105 -5.44 -13.75 9.55
C GLN A 105 -4.42 -14.88 9.81
N ALA A 106 -3.58 -14.69 10.83
CA ALA A 106 -2.72 -15.72 11.38
C ALA A 106 -3.20 -16.11 12.78
N SER A 107 -2.93 -17.35 13.19
CA SER A 107 -3.30 -17.84 14.52
C SER A 107 -2.57 -17.08 15.63
N ASP A 108 -1.32 -16.70 15.38
CA ASP A 108 -0.55 -15.82 16.25
C ASP A 108 -0.84 -14.35 15.92
N GLY A 109 -1.45 -13.64 16.86
CA GLY A 109 -1.80 -12.23 16.70
C GLY A 109 -0.60 -11.29 16.64
N CYS A 110 0.54 -11.66 17.23
CA CYS A 110 1.75 -10.84 17.12
C CYS A 110 2.29 -10.88 15.68
N THR A 111 2.45 -12.07 15.11
CA THR A 111 2.83 -12.25 13.70
C THR A 111 1.82 -11.61 12.75
N PHE A 112 0.52 -11.72 13.03
CA PHE A 112 -0.51 -11.10 12.19
C PHE A 112 -0.40 -9.57 12.18
N ALA A 113 -0.28 -8.95 13.35
CA ALA A 113 -0.10 -7.51 13.46
C ALA A 113 1.24 -7.05 12.88
N TYR A 114 2.32 -7.81 13.05
CA TYR A 114 3.61 -7.49 12.47
C TYR A 114 3.59 -7.45 10.94
N ARG A 115 2.99 -8.47 10.31
CA ARG A 115 2.86 -8.54 8.85
C ARG A 115 2.06 -7.37 8.29
N GLY A 116 0.91 -7.06 8.89
CA GLY A 116 0.10 -5.92 8.48
C GLY A 116 0.83 -4.59 8.66
N PHE A 117 1.49 -4.36 9.80
CA PHE A 117 2.26 -3.13 10.02
C PHE A 117 3.41 -2.95 9.04
N ARG A 118 4.15 -4.03 8.78
CA ARG A 118 5.22 -4.01 7.78
C ARG A 118 4.69 -3.62 6.41
N CYS A 119 3.52 -4.14 6.02
CA CYS A 119 2.85 -3.73 4.80
C CYS A 119 2.49 -2.24 4.83
N LEU A 120 1.84 -1.75 5.89
CA LEU A 120 1.42 -0.35 5.99
C LEU A 120 2.62 0.60 5.84
N LYS A 121 3.74 0.28 6.49
CA LYS A 121 5.00 1.04 6.34
C LYS A 121 5.54 1.01 4.90
N GLN A 122 5.45 -0.12 4.21
CA GLN A 122 5.81 -0.20 2.79
C GLN A 122 4.87 0.62 1.91
N ALA A 123 3.57 0.62 2.22
CA ALA A 123 2.57 1.39 1.50
C ALA A 123 2.84 2.91 1.59
N GLU A 124 3.22 3.42 2.76
CA GLU A 124 3.59 4.84 2.93
C GLU A 124 4.76 5.26 2.01
N LEU A 125 5.70 4.35 1.74
CA LEU A 125 6.84 4.61 0.86
C LEU A 125 6.45 4.55 -0.62
N HIS A 126 5.55 3.63 -1.00
CA HIS A 126 5.35 3.27 -2.39
C HIS A 126 4.00 3.70 -2.99
N ALA A 127 2.92 3.76 -2.21
CA ALA A 127 1.59 4.09 -2.70
C ALA A 127 1.54 5.51 -3.26
N GLY A 128 2.10 6.49 -2.53
CA GLY A 128 2.17 7.88 -2.98
C GLY A 128 3.01 8.06 -4.25
N THR A 129 4.14 7.33 -4.35
CA THR A 129 4.98 7.32 -5.56
C THR A 129 4.22 6.75 -6.75
N SER A 130 3.53 5.62 -6.58
CA SER A 130 2.78 4.98 -7.65
C SER A 130 1.63 5.86 -8.15
N LEU A 131 0.86 6.46 -7.24
CA LEU A 131 -0.19 7.41 -7.60
C LEU A 131 0.38 8.63 -8.34
N SER A 132 1.48 9.20 -7.84
CA SER A 132 2.13 10.36 -8.45
C SER A 132 2.63 10.06 -9.87
N THR A 133 3.24 8.89 -10.08
CA THR A 133 3.70 8.43 -11.40
C THR A 133 2.53 8.21 -12.35
N LEU A 134 1.43 7.60 -11.89
CA LEU A 134 0.22 7.43 -12.71
C LEU A 134 -0.36 8.77 -13.15
N LEU A 135 -0.47 9.73 -12.21
CA LEU A 135 -0.95 11.08 -12.52
C LEU A 135 -0.01 11.84 -13.45
N LEU A 136 1.31 11.65 -13.31
CA LEU A 136 2.30 12.24 -14.23
C LEU A 136 2.10 11.72 -15.66
N CYS A 137 1.95 10.41 -15.83
CA CYS A 137 1.63 9.81 -17.13
C CYS A 137 0.29 10.29 -17.70
N GLY A 138 -0.73 10.41 -16.85
CA GLY A 138 -2.01 10.99 -17.24
C GLY A 138 -1.86 12.40 -17.81
N ARG A 139 -1.07 13.26 -17.15
CA ARG A 139 -0.77 14.62 -17.65
C ARG A 139 0.00 14.60 -18.97
N GLN A 140 0.98 13.72 -19.13
CA GLN A 140 1.74 13.58 -20.38
C GLN A 140 0.84 13.18 -21.56
N LEU A 141 -0.21 12.41 -21.29
CA LEU A 141 -1.20 11.97 -22.27
C LEU A 141 -2.38 12.95 -22.40
N ASN A 142 -2.28 14.14 -21.80
CA ASN A 142 -3.35 15.15 -21.77
C ASN A 142 -4.70 14.62 -21.26
N ALA A 143 -4.67 13.70 -20.30
CA ALA A 143 -5.87 13.12 -19.73
C ALA A 143 -6.68 14.16 -18.93
N THR A 144 -7.99 14.13 -19.12
CA THR A 144 -8.94 14.89 -18.33
C THR A 144 -9.23 14.23 -16.99
N ASN A 145 -9.74 15.00 -16.03
CA ASN A 145 -10.21 14.45 -14.74
C ASN A 145 -11.31 13.41 -14.92
N VAL A 146 -12.17 13.57 -15.94
CA VAL A 146 -13.22 12.58 -16.24
C VAL A 146 -12.60 11.27 -16.70
N GLU A 147 -11.61 11.30 -17.58
CA GLU A 147 -10.94 10.08 -18.04
C GLU A 147 -10.16 9.40 -16.90
N LEU A 148 -9.49 10.16 -16.02
CA LEU A 148 -8.84 9.62 -14.83
C LEU A 148 -9.84 8.95 -13.88
N LEU A 149 -11.03 9.53 -13.71
CA LEU A 149 -12.13 8.90 -12.95
C LEU A 149 -12.66 7.64 -13.63
N GLN A 150 -12.71 7.59 -14.96
CA GLN A 150 -13.10 6.36 -15.67
C GLN A 150 -12.01 5.29 -15.59
N TYR A 151 -10.74 5.67 -15.45
CA TYR A 151 -9.61 4.74 -15.36
C TYR A 151 -9.71 3.81 -14.14
N SER A 152 -10.17 4.33 -12.99
CA SER A 152 -10.38 3.54 -11.77
C SER A 152 -11.48 2.48 -11.88
N LYS A 153 -12.35 2.57 -12.90
CA LYS A 153 -13.40 1.58 -13.17
C LYS A 153 -12.93 0.34 -13.92
N LEU A 154 -11.67 0.32 -14.38
CA LEU A 154 -11.04 -0.82 -15.08
C LEU A 154 -11.88 -1.36 -16.26
N LYS A 155 -12.26 -0.48 -17.18
CA LYS A 155 -13.10 -0.82 -18.34
C LYS A 155 -12.46 -1.84 -19.29
N SER A 156 -13.24 -2.37 -20.23
CA SER A 156 -12.75 -3.30 -21.27
C SER A 156 -11.65 -2.71 -22.13
N GLU A 157 -11.73 -1.42 -22.43
CA GLU A 157 -10.71 -0.67 -23.15
C GLU A 157 -10.13 0.37 -22.21
N GLU A 158 -8.87 0.72 -22.46
CA GLU A 158 -8.17 1.69 -21.61
C GLU A 158 -8.76 3.08 -21.85
N PRO A 159 -9.35 3.74 -20.84
CA PRO A 159 -9.99 5.04 -21.04
C PRO A 159 -9.03 6.14 -21.49
N ILE A 160 -7.75 6.03 -21.10
CA ILE A 160 -6.67 6.93 -21.51
C ILE A 160 -5.66 6.08 -22.27
N PRO A 161 -5.60 6.16 -23.61
CA PRO A 161 -4.76 5.29 -24.41
C PRO A 161 -3.30 5.29 -23.95
N CYS A 162 -2.75 4.12 -23.64
CA CYS A 162 -1.37 3.89 -23.23
C CYS A 162 -0.98 4.44 -21.85
N LEU A 163 -1.93 4.85 -21.01
CA LEU A 163 -1.64 5.30 -19.65
C LEU A 163 -0.92 4.22 -18.83
N PHE A 164 -1.41 2.99 -18.88
CA PHE A 164 -0.85 1.86 -18.17
C PHE A 164 0.56 1.54 -18.68
N GLN A 165 0.78 1.61 -19.99
CA GLN A 165 2.11 1.40 -20.55
C GLN A 165 3.08 2.47 -20.02
N CYS A 166 2.71 3.75 -20.05
CA CYS A 166 3.54 4.83 -19.52
C CYS A 166 3.89 4.59 -18.05
N PHE A 167 2.88 4.24 -17.25
CA PHE A 167 3.07 3.93 -15.84
C PHE A 167 3.99 2.73 -15.63
N ALA A 168 3.78 1.65 -16.39
CA ALA A 168 4.57 0.43 -16.32
C ALA A 168 6.03 0.66 -16.73
N ASP A 169 6.26 1.46 -17.77
CA ASP A 169 7.60 1.81 -18.23
C ASP A 169 8.30 2.69 -17.16
N ALA A 170 7.61 3.68 -16.59
CA ALA A 170 8.16 4.57 -15.55
C ALA A 170 8.48 3.85 -14.22
N MET A 171 7.66 2.87 -13.84
CA MET A 171 7.88 2.04 -12.64
C MET A 171 8.78 0.82 -12.91
N GLY A 172 9.23 0.64 -14.16
CA GLY A 172 10.06 -0.49 -14.57
C GLY A 172 9.39 -1.84 -14.35
N LEU A 173 8.07 -1.93 -14.54
CA LEU A 173 7.29 -3.14 -14.28
C LEU A 173 7.55 -4.21 -15.33
N TYR A 174 7.92 -3.84 -16.55
CA TYR A 174 8.15 -4.76 -17.65
C TYR A 174 9.63 -4.79 -18.05
N ASN A 175 10.17 -5.99 -18.25
CA ASN A 175 11.51 -6.20 -18.74
C ASN A 175 11.47 -6.46 -20.26
N LEU A 176 11.90 -5.47 -21.04
CA LEU A 176 11.96 -5.57 -22.50
C LEU A 176 12.93 -6.66 -22.98
N THR A 177 14.00 -6.95 -22.22
CA THR A 177 15.00 -7.97 -22.58
C THR A 177 14.45 -9.38 -22.42
N THR A 178 13.72 -9.64 -21.34
CA THR A 178 13.16 -10.98 -21.07
C THR A 178 11.74 -11.15 -21.59
N GLY A 179 11.07 -10.07 -22.00
CA GLY A 179 9.67 -10.09 -22.42
C GLY A 179 8.70 -10.38 -21.27
N ASP A 180 9.11 -10.05 -20.04
CA ASP A 180 8.45 -10.51 -18.82
C ASP A 180 8.27 -9.44 -17.75
N TRP A 181 7.28 -9.63 -16.88
CA TRP A 181 6.98 -8.71 -15.80
C TRP A 181 7.88 -8.92 -14.59
N ARG A 182 8.30 -7.81 -13.99
CA ARG A 182 9.12 -7.78 -12.78
C ARG A 182 8.21 -7.82 -11.55
N LEU A 183 7.92 -9.03 -11.08
CA LEU A 183 7.06 -9.31 -9.91
C LEU A 183 7.42 -8.44 -8.69
N SER A 184 8.71 -8.24 -8.40
CA SER A 184 9.15 -7.38 -7.30
C SER A 184 8.69 -5.92 -7.45
N ASN A 185 8.79 -5.36 -8.65
CA ASN A 185 8.40 -3.97 -8.92
C ASN A 185 6.87 -3.85 -8.91
N TRP A 186 6.17 -4.88 -9.36
CA TRP A 186 4.72 -4.97 -9.24
C TRP A 186 4.25 -4.93 -7.78
N GLN A 187 4.83 -5.76 -6.93
CA GLN A 187 4.51 -5.78 -5.50
C GLN A 187 4.86 -4.45 -4.83
N GLN A 188 5.94 -3.79 -5.25
CA GLN A 188 6.25 -2.44 -4.78
C GLN A 188 5.17 -1.43 -5.21
N ALA A 189 4.70 -1.49 -6.45
CA ALA A 189 3.73 -0.52 -6.98
C ALA A 189 2.30 -0.72 -6.43
N PHE A 190 1.85 -1.97 -6.30
CA PHE A 190 0.45 -2.31 -6.01
C PHE A 190 0.23 -3.03 -4.68
N GLY A 191 1.31 -3.43 -4.01
CA GLY A 191 1.25 -4.13 -2.74
C GLY A 191 1.19 -5.66 -2.85
N PRO A 192 1.08 -6.35 -1.69
CA PRO A 192 1.02 -7.80 -1.63
C PRO A 192 -0.23 -8.36 -2.30
N THR A 193 -0.08 -9.43 -3.08
CA THR A 193 -1.21 -10.10 -3.73
C THR A 193 -2.00 -10.97 -2.76
N ARG A 194 -3.23 -11.33 -3.13
CA ARG A 194 -4.11 -12.21 -2.33
C ARG A 194 -3.42 -13.51 -1.91
N ASN A 195 -2.66 -14.11 -2.80
CA ASN A 195 -1.99 -15.40 -2.60
C ASN A 195 -0.51 -15.26 -2.18
N GLY A 196 -0.08 -14.08 -1.72
CA GLY A 196 1.31 -13.77 -1.37
C GLY A 196 2.01 -14.82 -0.48
N ASP A 197 3.27 -15.11 -0.83
CA ASP A 197 4.23 -16.07 -0.25
C ASP A 197 3.98 -17.57 -0.46
N GLN A 198 2.91 -17.99 -1.15
CA GLN A 198 2.77 -19.41 -1.49
C GLN A 198 3.78 -19.80 -2.60
N PRO A 199 4.64 -20.83 -2.40
CA PRO A 199 5.64 -21.26 -3.38
C PRO A 199 5.06 -21.64 -4.75
N ASN A 200 3.78 -22.01 -4.76
CA ASN A 200 3.03 -22.49 -5.92
C ASN A 200 1.74 -21.69 -6.18
N ALA A 201 1.57 -20.51 -5.55
CA ALA A 201 0.47 -19.65 -5.97
C ALA A 201 0.63 -19.41 -7.48
N PRO A 202 -0.44 -19.55 -8.29
CA PRO A 202 -0.36 -19.13 -9.68
C PRO A 202 0.06 -17.66 -9.62
N GLY A 203 1.31 -17.40 -9.97
CA GLY A 203 1.84 -16.06 -9.93
C GLY A 203 1.09 -15.20 -10.93
N PHE A 204 1.67 -14.05 -11.24
CA PHE A 204 1.19 -13.24 -12.36
C PHE A 204 1.14 -13.98 -13.71
N SER A 205 1.75 -15.17 -13.82
CA SER A 205 1.72 -16.06 -14.97
C SER A 205 0.32 -16.43 -15.45
N GLY A 206 -0.68 -16.54 -14.56
CA GLY A 206 -2.06 -16.87 -14.95
C GLY A 206 -2.75 -15.81 -15.81
N CYS A 207 -2.24 -14.58 -15.79
CA CYS A 207 -2.73 -13.47 -16.60
C CYS A 207 -1.82 -13.14 -17.78
N ARG A 208 -0.65 -13.78 -17.87
CA ARG A 208 0.26 -13.56 -18.99
C ARG A 208 -0.38 -14.14 -20.25
N LEU A 209 -0.56 -13.29 -21.25
CA LEU A 209 -1.01 -13.72 -22.57
C LEU A 209 0.10 -14.50 -23.26
N SER A 210 -0.28 -15.45 -24.11
CA SER A 210 0.68 -16.13 -24.97
C SER A 210 1.34 -15.14 -25.92
N GLN A 211 2.53 -15.48 -26.42
CA GLN A 211 3.24 -14.63 -27.36
C GLN A 211 2.39 -14.30 -28.61
N THR A 212 1.69 -15.31 -29.15
CA THR A 212 0.76 -15.14 -30.26
C THR A 212 -0.38 -14.18 -29.93
N GLN A 213 -0.95 -14.25 -28.72
CA GLN A 213 -2.00 -13.32 -28.30
C GLN A 213 -1.48 -11.87 -28.18
N ARG A 214 -0.25 -11.67 -27.71
CA ARG A 214 0.38 -10.34 -27.65
C ARG A 214 0.66 -9.76 -29.04
N GLU A 215 1.07 -10.61 -29.99
CA GLU A 215 1.32 -10.23 -31.39
C GLU A 215 0.02 -9.91 -32.14
N GLN A 216 -1.08 -10.58 -31.80
CA GLN A 216 -2.41 -10.34 -32.37
C GLN A 216 -3.13 -9.14 -31.76
N ALA A 217 -2.65 -8.61 -30.63
CA ALA A 217 -3.23 -7.44 -30.00
C ALA A 217 -3.04 -6.20 -30.88
N ALA A 218 -4.00 -5.26 -30.81
CA ALA A 218 -3.98 -4.06 -31.63
C ALA A 218 -2.68 -3.23 -31.48
N ASN A 219 -2.10 -3.21 -30.29
CA ASN A 219 -0.81 -2.58 -30.00
C ASN A 219 -0.27 -3.04 -28.63
N LYS A 220 0.94 -2.56 -28.27
CA LYS A 220 1.59 -2.86 -27.00
C LYS A 220 0.75 -2.45 -25.78
N CYS A 221 0.13 -1.27 -25.83
CA CYS A 221 -0.70 -0.74 -24.75
C CYS A 221 -1.90 -1.65 -24.46
N ALA A 222 -2.55 -2.15 -25.52
CA ALA A 222 -3.75 -2.97 -25.43
C ALA A 222 -3.49 -4.29 -24.68
N TRP A 223 -2.44 -5.05 -25.05
CA TRP A 223 -2.15 -6.31 -24.35
C TRP A 223 -1.63 -6.06 -22.93
N MET A 224 -0.82 -5.02 -22.71
CA MET A 224 -0.35 -4.69 -21.35
C MET A 224 -1.52 -4.34 -20.43
N TYR A 225 -2.49 -3.56 -20.93
CA TYR A 225 -3.70 -3.22 -20.18
C TYR A 225 -4.59 -4.44 -19.93
N GLN A 226 -4.66 -5.37 -20.87
CA GLN A 226 -5.39 -6.62 -20.69
C GLN A 226 -4.81 -7.48 -19.57
N GLU A 227 -3.48 -7.64 -19.53
CA GLU A 227 -2.79 -8.37 -18.46
C GLU A 227 -2.95 -7.66 -17.10
N TYR A 228 -2.82 -6.33 -17.08
CA TYR A 228 -3.07 -5.49 -15.90
C TYR A 228 -4.44 -5.74 -15.28
N LYS A 229 -5.51 -5.64 -16.08
CA LYS A 229 -6.87 -5.88 -15.58
C LYS A 229 -7.08 -7.28 -15.04
N CYS A 230 -6.44 -8.27 -15.65
CA CYS A 230 -6.50 -9.63 -15.13
C CYS A 230 -5.89 -9.70 -13.72
N TRP A 231 -4.78 -9.01 -13.48
CA TRP A 231 -4.22 -8.93 -12.12
C TRP A 231 -5.07 -8.14 -11.15
N GLU A 232 -5.65 -7.02 -11.56
CA GLU A 232 -6.58 -6.27 -10.72
C GLU A 232 -7.73 -7.14 -10.24
N ARG A 233 -8.29 -8.00 -11.11
CA ARG A 233 -9.30 -9.01 -10.73
C ARG A 233 -8.79 -10.02 -9.72
N ILE A 234 -7.59 -10.58 -9.92
CA ILE A 234 -6.98 -11.51 -8.96
C ILE A 234 -6.76 -10.82 -7.61
N ASN A 235 -6.42 -9.54 -7.65
CA ASN A 235 -6.26 -8.66 -6.51
C ASN A 235 -7.60 -8.05 -6.05
N GLY A 236 -8.75 -8.61 -6.40
CA GLY A 236 -10.04 -8.28 -5.78
C GLY A 236 -10.61 -6.91 -6.14
N HIS A 237 -10.15 -6.31 -7.25
CA HIS A 237 -10.89 -5.27 -7.94
C HIS A 237 -11.84 -5.94 -8.94
N ASP A 238 -13.12 -6.02 -8.58
CA ASP A 238 -14.14 -6.51 -9.51
C ASP A 238 -14.24 -5.54 -10.69
N LEU A 239 -14.22 -6.07 -11.91
CA LEU A 239 -14.45 -5.23 -13.08
C LEU A 239 -15.92 -4.83 -13.15
N VAL A 240 -16.18 -3.57 -13.47
CA VAL A 240 -17.53 -3.12 -13.79
C VAL A 240 -17.99 -3.86 -15.07
N PRO A 241 -19.11 -4.60 -15.03
CA PRO A 241 -19.67 -5.23 -16.22
C PRO A 241 -20.01 -4.16 -17.28
N GLN A 242 -19.70 -4.43 -18.55
CA GLN A 242 -20.13 -3.58 -19.65
C GLN A 242 -21.67 -3.50 -19.64
N GLY A 243 -22.21 -2.30 -19.43
CA GLY A 243 -23.66 -2.05 -19.43
C GLY A 243 -24.21 -1.26 -18.24
N GLN A 244 -23.40 -0.91 -17.23
CA GLN A 244 -23.83 -0.04 -16.12
C GLN A 244 -23.42 1.43 -16.27
N ASP A 245 -22.89 1.84 -17.42
CA ASP A 245 -22.75 3.26 -17.78
C ASP A 245 -24.09 3.80 -18.34
N ALA A 246 -25.17 3.67 -17.58
CA ALA A 246 -26.45 4.34 -17.85
C ALA A 246 -27.37 4.28 -16.61
N SER A 247 -27.12 5.15 -15.63
CA SER A 247 -28.13 5.72 -14.71
C SER A 247 -27.51 6.91 -13.99
#